data_AF-A0A6I3WNX5-F1
#
_entry.id   AF-A0A6I3WNX5-F1
#
_cell.length_a   1.000
_cell.length_b   1.000
_cell.length_c   1.000
_cell.angle_alpha   90.00
_cell.angle_beta   90.00
_cell.angle_gamma   90.00
#
_symmetry.space_group_name_H-M   'P 1'
#
loop_
_entity.id
_entity.type
_entity.pdbx_description
1 polymer ?
#
loop_
_entity_poly.entity_id
_entity_poly.type
_entity_poly.pdbx_seq_one_letter_code
_entity_poly.pdbx_strand_id
1 'polypeptide(L)'
;MTFWKPHALAKPHANQLELRMGDRVTATTDLHQVPAGTAGKVILANGFNWQRYRVLFANGEELGDLDRRHIAPAGKTAKRLEKAAKRP
;
A
#
# COMPACT_ATOMS: atom_id res chain seq x y z
N MET A 1 2.92 -4.30 -15.34
CA MET A 1 2.50 -2.95 -15.78
C MET A 1 1.33 -2.58 -14.89
N THR A 2 1.41 -1.66 -13.93
CA THR A 2 2.00 -0.31 -13.91
C THR A 2 3.04 -0.17 -12.78
N PHE A 3 4.22 0.34 -13.13
CA PHE A 3 5.19 0.84 -12.17
C PHE A 3 4.97 2.35 -12.14
N TRP A 4 4.44 2.89 -11.04
CA TRP A 4 4.48 4.33 -10.86
C TRP A 4 5.94 4.72 -10.69
N LYS A 5 6.50 5.39 -11.70
CA LYS A 5 7.80 6.02 -11.60
C LYS A 5 7.57 7.38 -10.94
N PRO A 6 8.17 7.69 -9.76
CA PRO A 6 8.01 9.00 -9.17
C PRO A 6 8.39 10.07 -10.19
N HIS A 7 7.53 11.08 -10.31
CA HIS A 7 7.83 12.23 -11.15
C HIS A 7 9.14 12.88 -10.65
N ALA A 8 9.96 13.43 -11.54
CA ALA A 8 11.27 13.99 -11.16
C ALA A 8 11.19 15.12 -10.10
N LEU A 9 10.02 15.76 -9.99
CA LEU A 9 9.72 16.80 -9.00
C LEU A 9 9.07 16.28 -7.73
N ALA A 10 8.70 14.99 -7.67
CA ALA A 10 8.14 14.41 -6.47
C ALA A 10 9.23 14.28 -5.41
N LYS A 11 8.93 14.75 -4.19
CA LYS A 11 9.74 14.50 -3.00
C LYS A 11 8.94 13.54 -2.11
N PRO A 12 8.93 12.23 -2.43
CA PRO A 12 8.18 11.26 -1.64
C PRO A 12 8.65 11.29 -0.18
N HIS A 13 7.70 11.28 0.74
CA HIS A 13 8.03 11.30 2.16
C HIS A 13 8.73 10.00 2.57
N ALA A 14 9.73 10.09 3.46
CA ALA A 14 10.51 8.93 3.94
C ALA A 14 9.66 7.82 4.59
N ASN A 15 8.46 8.15 5.05
CA ASN A 15 7.53 7.24 5.73
C ASN A 15 6.54 6.55 4.79
N GLN A 16 6.70 6.69 3.48
CA GLN A 16 5.78 6.14 2.49
C GLN A 16 6.02 4.64 2.30
N LEU A 17 4.95 3.86 2.15
CA LEU A 17 5.09 2.46 1.77
C LEU A 17 5.54 2.39 0.30
N GLU A 18 6.32 1.37 -0.08
CA GLU A 18 6.66 1.13 -1.48
C GLU A 18 5.81 -0.02 -2.04
N LEU A 19 4.49 0.10 -1.94
CA LEU A 19 3.57 -0.92 -2.47
C LEU A 19 3.37 -0.76 -3.98
N ARG A 20 3.15 -1.90 -4.64
CA ARG A 20 2.86 -2.01 -6.07
C ARG A 20 1.50 -2.67 -6.26
N MET A 21 0.92 -2.52 -7.44
CA MET A 21 -0.28 -3.29 -7.79
C MET A 21 -0.02 -4.79 -7.62
N GLY A 22 -0.96 -5.47 -6.96
CA GLY A 22 -0.89 -6.88 -6.63
C GLY A 22 -0.24 -7.21 -5.28
N ASP A 23 0.39 -6.25 -4.61
CA ASP A 23 0.92 -6.48 -3.26
C ASP A 23 -0.22 -6.77 -2.27
N ARG A 24 0.05 -7.72 -1.37
CA ARG A 24 -0.85 -8.05 -0.26
C ARG A 24 -0.65 -7.09 0.90
N VAL A 25 -1.76 -6.67 1.48
CA VAL A 25 -1.82 -5.76 2.63
C VAL A 25 -2.86 -6.25 3.62
N THR A 26 -2.85 -5.68 4.81
CA THR A 26 -3.83 -5.92 5.87
C THR A 26 -4.27 -4.57 6.45
N ALA A 27 -5.57 -4.40 6.68
CA ALA A 27 -6.09 -3.22 7.37
C ALA A 27 -5.53 -3.17 8.80
N THR A 28 -4.97 -2.03 9.22
CA THR A 28 -4.42 -1.85 10.57
C THR A 28 -5.43 -1.24 11.54
N THR A 29 -6.45 -0.58 11.01
CA THR A 29 -7.55 0.04 11.75
C THR A 29 -8.87 -0.45 11.16
N ASP A 30 -9.95 -0.25 11.92
CA ASP A 30 -11.29 -0.34 11.37
C ASP A 30 -11.48 0.76 10.31
N LEU A 31 -11.85 0.37 9.11
CA LEU A 31 -12.17 1.23 7.98
C LEU A 31 -13.65 1.05 7.64
N HIS A 32 -14.18 1.92 6.78
CA HIS A 32 -15.58 1.83 6.38
C HIS A 32 -15.90 0.44 5.81
N GLN A 33 -16.73 -0.33 6.54
CA GLN A 33 -17.11 -1.71 6.23
C GLN A 33 -15.97 -2.74 6.20
N VAL A 34 -14.75 -2.37 6.59
CA VAL A 34 -13.57 -3.25 6.59
C VAL A 34 -12.96 -3.28 7.98
N PRO A 35 -13.16 -4.36 8.75
CA PRO A 35 -12.55 -4.51 10.07
C PRO A 35 -11.03 -4.53 10.02
N ALA A 36 -10.40 -4.04 11.09
CA ALA A 36 -8.97 -4.21 11.31
C ALA A 36 -8.57 -5.71 11.21
N GLY A 37 -7.42 -5.98 10.60
CA GLY A 37 -6.94 -7.34 10.33
C GLY A 37 -7.45 -7.94 9.01
N THR A 38 -8.38 -7.28 8.30
CA THR A 38 -8.88 -7.76 7.01
C THR A 38 -7.77 -7.72 5.96
N ALA A 39 -7.52 -8.87 5.32
CA ALA A 39 -6.56 -8.97 4.23
C ALA A 39 -7.10 -8.29 2.97
N GLY A 40 -6.20 -7.67 2.21
CA GLY A 40 -6.53 -7.01 0.95
C GLY A 40 -5.41 -7.10 -0.07
N LYS A 41 -5.75 -6.75 -1.31
CA LYS A 41 -4.84 -6.70 -2.45
C LYS A 41 -4.85 -5.30 -3.03
N VAL A 42 -3.67 -4.72 -3.20
CA VAL A 42 -3.52 -3.42 -3.87
C VAL A 42 -3.93 -3.57 -5.33
N ILE A 43 -4.94 -2.83 -5.76
CA ILE A 43 -5.40 -2.80 -7.16
C ILE A 43 -4.97 -1.52 -7.88
N LEU A 44 -4.64 -0.46 -7.13
CA LEU A 44 -4.05 0.77 -7.67
C LEU A 44 -2.99 1.28 -6.70
N ALA A 45 -1.82 1.61 -7.25
CA ALA A 45 -0.79 2.38 -6.56
C ALA A 45 -0.53 3.63 -7.38
N ASN A 46 -1.01 4.78 -6.93
CA ASN A 46 -0.83 6.05 -7.63
C ASN A 46 -0.44 7.15 -6.64
N GLY A 47 0.23 8.20 -7.10
CA GLY A 47 0.66 9.27 -6.21
C GLY A 47 1.44 10.37 -6.92
N PHE A 48 1.76 11.42 -6.18
CA PHE A 48 2.72 12.44 -6.59
C PHE A 48 3.75 12.64 -5.47
N ASN A 49 3.47 13.53 -4.51
CA ASN A 49 4.23 13.60 -3.26
C ASN A 49 3.77 12.56 -2.23
N TRP A 50 2.47 12.20 -2.24
CA TRP A 50 1.90 11.13 -1.43
C TRP A 50 1.50 9.97 -2.32
N GLN A 51 1.89 8.74 -1.95
CA GLN A 51 1.29 7.54 -2.53
C GLN A 51 -0.07 7.29 -1.89
N ARG A 52 -1.06 7.09 -2.74
CA ARG A 52 -2.40 6.62 -2.39
C ARG A 52 -2.64 5.27 -3.03
N TYR A 53 -3.17 4.37 -2.21
CA TYR A 53 -3.47 3.02 -2.62
C TYR A 53 -4.97 2.83 -2.70
N ARG A 54 -5.40 2.09 -3.72
CA ARG A 54 -6.72 1.45 -3.73
C ARG A 54 -6.53 -0.02 -3.47
N VAL A 55 -7.27 -0.55 -2.51
CA VAL A 55 -7.18 -1.93 -2.05
C VAL A 55 -8.55 -2.56 -2.18
N LEU A 56 -8.58 -3.72 -2.82
CA LEU A 56 -9.72 -4.64 -2.78
C LEU A 56 -9.52 -5.58 -1.60
N PHE A 57 -10.39 -5.50 -0.61
CA PHE A 57 -10.34 -6.33 0.59
C PHE A 57 -11.05 -7.67 0.38
N ALA A 58 -10.70 -8.65 1.21
CA ALA A 58 -11.22 -10.01 1.11
C ALA A 58 -12.73 -10.12 1.38
N ASN A 59 -13.31 -9.11 2.05
CA ASN A 59 -14.76 -8.97 2.25
C ASN A 59 -15.50 -8.42 1.01
N GLY A 60 -14.79 -8.09 -0.06
CA GLY A 60 -15.37 -7.56 -1.30
C GLY A 60 -15.38 -6.03 -1.39
N GLU A 61 -15.02 -5.32 -0.32
CA GLU A 61 -15.03 -3.85 -0.31
C GLU A 61 -13.77 -3.27 -0.97
N GLU A 62 -13.97 -2.20 -1.74
CA GLU A 62 -12.91 -1.46 -2.42
C GLU A 62 -12.74 -0.08 -1.79
N LEU A 63 -11.60 0.14 -1.13
CA LEU A 63 -11.29 1.43 -0.51
C LEU A 63 -10.09 2.08 -1.20
N GLY A 64 -10.26 3.36 -1.53
CA GLY A 64 -9.21 4.23 -2.08
C GLY A 64 -8.57 5.13 -1.02
N ASP A 65 -7.61 5.94 -1.46
CA ASP A 65 -6.90 6.92 -0.62
C ASP A 65 -6.13 6.33 0.57
N LEU A 66 -5.85 5.02 0.55
CA LEU A 66 -5.19 4.35 1.66
C LEU A 66 -3.70 4.64 1.68
N ASP A 67 -3.14 4.69 2.88
CA ASP A 67 -1.73 4.92 3.17
C ASP A 67 -1.30 4.09 4.39
N ARG A 68 -0.05 4.26 4.84
CA ARG A 68 0.52 3.53 5.99
C ARG A 68 -0.31 3.60 7.28
N ARG A 69 -1.13 4.65 7.46
CA ARG A 69 -2.02 4.82 8.62
C ARG A 69 -3.15 3.80 8.65
N HIS A 70 -3.53 3.31 7.47
CA HIS A 70 -4.70 2.48 7.26
C HIS A 70 -4.34 1.03 6.94
N ILE A 71 -3.19 0.80 6.30
CA ILE A 71 -2.77 -0.51 5.81
C ILE A 71 -1.31 -0.81 6.11
N ALA A 72 -1.03 -2.08 6.41
CA ALA A 72 0.32 -2.63 6.54
C ALA A 72 0.59 -3.66 5.43
N PRO A 73 1.82 -3.74 4.90
CA PRO A 73 2.21 -4.80 3.98
C PRO A 73 2.12 -6.18 4.65
N ALA A 74 1.66 -7.18 3.92
CA ALA A 74 1.44 -8.53 4.45
C ALA A 74 2.18 -9.61 3.64
N GLY A 75 2.57 -10.69 4.31
CA GLY A 75 3.15 -11.88 3.69
C GLY A 75 4.41 -11.58 2.86
N LYS A 76 4.38 -11.92 1.56
CA LYS A 76 5.53 -11.71 0.65
C LYS A 76 5.87 -10.23 0.47
N THR A 77 4.88 -9.35 0.52
CA THR A 77 5.07 -7.89 0.43
C THR A 77 5.95 -7.37 1.55
N ALA A 78 5.64 -7.77 2.80
CA ALA A 78 6.38 -7.36 3.98
C ALA A 78 7.86 -7.77 3.85
N LYS A 79 8.11 -9.04 3.55
CA LYS A 79 9.47 -9.57 3.33
C LYS A 79 10.25 -8.82 2.25
N ARG A 80 9.59 -8.44 1.15
CA ARG A 80 10.20 -7.65 0.07
C ARG A 80 10.62 -6.28 0.56
N LEU A 81 9.74 -5.59 1.29
CA LEU A 81 10.01 -4.25 1.80
C LEU A 81 11.09 -4.27 2.89
N GLU A 82 11.09 -5.26 3.77
CA GLU A 82 12.16 -5.45 4.75
C GLU A 82 13.52 -5.67 4.07
N LYS A 83 13.56 -6.45 2.99
CA LYS A 83 14.79 -6.68 2.23
C LYS A 83 15.25 -5.42 1.48
N ALA A 84 14.32 -4.62 0.97
CA ALA A 84 14.63 -3.34 0.34
C ALA A 84 15.19 -2.34 1.36
N ALA A 85 14.63 -2.29 2.56
CA ALA A 85 15.10 -1.42 3.64
C ALA A 85 16.50 -1.81 4.16
N LYS A 86 16.90 -3.09 4.05
CA LYS A 86 18.22 -3.59 4.46
C LYS A 86 19.32 -3.43 3.41
N ARG A 87 18.96 -3.05 2.18
CA ARG A 87 19.94 -2.92 1.10
C ARG A 87 20.52 -1.49 1.15
N PRO A 88 21.84 -1.34 1.38
CA PRO A 88 22.49 -0.04 1.47
C PRO A 88 22.48 0.71 0.14
#